data_AF-A0A7S3P8V6-F1
#
_entry.id   AF-A0A7S3P8V6-F1
#
_cell.length_a   1.000
_cell.length_b   1.000
_cell.length_c   1.000
_cell.angle_alpha   90.00
_cell.angle_beta   90.00
_cell.angle_gamma   90.00
#
_symmetry.space_group_name_H-M   'P 1'
#
loop_
_entity.id
_entity.type
_entity.pdbx_description
1 polymer ?
#
loop_
_entity_poly.entity_id
_entity_poly.type
_entity_poly.pdbx_seq_one_letter_code
_entity_poly.pdbx_strand_id
1 'polypeptide(L)'
;MQAGDPECHKIWKMLCDVSRREFEKVYKRLDVTLTEYGESFYNARIPPVIEELNELGMLVQEEGGAKIVWVEKFGSPLMLQKTDGGFGYDSTDMAALKYRLKEVGCDRIIIITDFSQGDHFKMIYSAGRKAGWCDRDQKLEHIGFGTVQGEDGKRFKTRSGDTVRLVDLLDEAVNRMKESLRERIKEGK
;
A
#
# COMPACT_ATOMS: atom_id res chain seq x y z
N MET A 1 5.75 -13.45 16.73
CA MET A 1 6.04 -12.05 16.30
C MET A 1 5.31 -11.01 17.16
N GLN A 2 4.00 -11.12 17.40
CA GLN A 2 3.26 -10.18 18.26
C GLN A 2 3.68 -10.18 19.75
N ALA A 3 4.37 -11.22 20.22
CA ALA A 3 4.88 -11.29 21.60
C ALA A 3 6.26 -10.62 21.81
N GLY A 4 6.83 -9.96 20.78
CA GLY A 4 8.10 -9.23 20.93
C GLY A 4 9.35 -10.09 21.12
N ASP A 5 9.28 -11.40 20.87
CA ASP A 5 10.42 -12.32 20.98
C ASP A 5 11.59 -11.85 20.06
N PRO A 6 12.76 -11.50 20.64
CA PRO A 6 13.93 -11.04 19.90
C PRO A 6 14.41 -12.04 18.84
N GLU A 7 14.30 -13.34 19.08
CA GLU A 7 14.70 -14.38 18.10
C GLU A 7 13.76 -14.39 16.90
N CYS A 8 12.45 -14.38 17.13
CA CYS A 8 11.45 -14.24 16.07
C CYS A 8 11.66 -12.98 15.24
N HIS A 9 11.97 -11.85 15.87
CA HIS A 9 12.24 -10.58 15.17
C HIS A 9 13.51 -10.64 14.33
N LYS A 10 14.56 -11.29 14.82
CA LYS A 10 15.80 -11.50 14.06
C LYS A 10 15.55 -12.34 12.80
N ILE A 11 14.80 -13.45 12.94
CA ILE A 11 14.43 -14.31 11.81
C ILE A 11 13.59 -13.54 10.79
N TRP A 12 12.58 -12.81 11.25
CA TRP A 12 11.75 -11.96 10.40
C TRP A 12 12.57 -10.95 9.61
N LYS A 13 13.49 -10.24 10.29
CA LYS A 13 14.36 -9.26 9.63
C LYS A 13 15.23 -9.90 8.55
N MET A 14 15.82 -11.07 8.84
CA MET A 14 16.59 -11.82 7.84
C MET A 14 15.76 -12.20 6.61
N LEU A 15 14.51 -12.65 6.81
CA LEU A 15 13.61 -12.97 5.70
C LEU A 15 13.27 -11.73 4.86
N CYS A 16 12.93 -10.61 5.51
CA CYS A 16 12.70 -9.34 4.83
C CYS A 16 13.94 -8.88 4.04
N ASP A 17 15.13 -9.01 4.59
CA ASP A 17 16.38 -8.60 3.93
C ASP A 17 16.67 -9.44 2.69
N VAL A 18 16.34 -10.74 2.69
CA VAL A 18 16.42 -11.58 1.48
C VAL A 18 15.45 -11.08 0.42
N SER A 19 14.18 -10.81 0.76
CA SER A 19 13.21 -10.28 -0.18
C SER A 19 13.62 -8.90 -0.74
N ARG A 20 14.12 -7.99 0.10
CA ARG A 20 14.61 -6.67 -0.30
C ARG A 20 15.71 -6.76 -1.36
N ARG A 21 16.67 -7.69 -1.20
CA ARG A 21 17.74 -7.89 -2.18
C ARG A 21 17.22 -8.31 -3.55
N GLU A 22 16.16 -9.12 -3.61
CA GLU A 22 15.55 -9.51 -4.88
C GLU A 22 14.72 -8.37 -5.49
N PHE A 23 13.99 -7.59 -4.67
CA PHE A 23 13.27 -6.42 -5.15
C PHE A 23 14.20 -5.34 -5.69
N GLU A 24 15.34 -5.10 -5.05
CA GLU A 24 16.33 -4.11 -5.50
C GLU A 24 16.86 -4.40 -6.90
N LYS A 25 17.06 -5.68 -7.25
CA LYS A 25 17.44 -6.07 -8.62
C LYS A 25 16.37 -5.65 -9.64
N VAL A 26 15.10 -5.80 -9.29
CA VAL A 26 13.98 -5.42 -10.15
C VAL A 26 13.89 -3.89 -10.27
N TYR A 27 13.98 -3.16 -9.16
CA TYR A 27 13.96 -1.70 -9.16
C TYR A 27 15.09 -1.11 -9.99
N LYS A 28 16.31 -1.64 -9.86
CA LYS A 28 17.46 -1.22 -10.67
C LYS A 28 17.25 -1.45 -12.17
N ARG A 29 16.60 -2.55 -12.57
CA ARG A 29 16.29 -2.82 -13.99
C ARG A 29 15.27 -1.86 -14.56
N LEU A 30 14.35 -1.37 -13.73
CA LEU A 30 13.29 -0.45 -14.10
C LEU A 30 13.68 1.03 -13.88
N ASP A 31 14.89 1.28 -13.38
CA ASP A 31 15.37 2.61 -12.99
C ASP A 31 14.43 3.31 -11.97
N VAL A 32 13.98 2.55 -10.98
CA VAL A 32 13.07 3.02 -9.93
C VAL A 32 13.83 3.24 -8.63
N THR A 33 13.65 4.41 -8.02
CA THR A 33 14.14 4.73 -6.67
C THR A 33 13.01 4.65 -5.65
N LEU A 34 13.21 3.97 -4.53
CA LEU A 34 12.19 3.82 -3.49
C LEU A 34 12.81 3.94 -2.09
N THR A 35 12.10 4.65 -1.20
CA THR A 35 12.36 4.62 0.25
C THR A 35 11.27 3.78 0.91
N GLU A 36 11.66 2.71 1.59
CA GLU A 36 10.71 1.75 2.15
C GLU A 36 10.11 2.25 3.47
N TYR A 37 8.78 2.33 3.52
CA TYR A 37 7.99 2.50 4.75
C TYR A 37 6.90 1.43 4.80
N GLY A 38 7.28 0.20 5.16
CA GLY A 38 6.34 -0.92 5.30
C GLY A 38 5.39 -0.78 6.48
N GLU A 39 4.34 -1.60 6.53
CA GLU A 39 3.30 -1.55 7.58
C GLU A 39 3.88 -1.59 9.01
N SER A 40 4.92 -2.40 9.20
CA SER A 40 5.63 -2.53 10.49
C SER A 40 6.17 -1.21 11.05
N PHE A 41 6.46 -0.22 10.21
CA PHE A 41 6.88 1.12 10.63
C PHE A 41 5.77 1.88 11.37
N TYR A 42 4.51 1.59 11.04
CA TYR A 42 3.34 2.26 11.60
C TYR A 42 2.76 1.53 12.82
N ASN A 43 3.16 0.29 13.10
CA ASN A 43 2.62 -0.50 14.21
C ASN A 43 2.63 0.25 15.56
N ALA A 44 3.73 0.92 15.89
CA ALA A 44 3.85 1.69 17.13
C ALA A 44 3.06 3.02 17.11
N ARG A 45 2.67 3.49 15.91
CA ARG A 45 1.92 4.74 15.68
C ARG A 45 0.41 4.52 15.68
N ILE A 46 -0.06 3.29 15.46
CA ILE A 46 -1.48 2.96 15.43
C ILE A 46 -2.18 3.25 16.78
N PRO A 47 -1.68 2.78 17.95
CA PRO A 47 -2.38 3.03 19.21
C PRO A 47 -2.54 4.53 19.54
N PRO A 48 -1.52 5.40 19.40
CA PRO A 48 -1.68 6.84 19.59
C PRO A 48 -2.71 7.48 18.66
N VAL A 49 -2.81 7.00 17.42
CA VAL A 49 -3.80 7.51 16.45
C VAL A 49 -5.23 7.14 16.86
N ILE A 50 -5.43 5.90 17.33
CA ILE A 50 -6.74 5.46 17.81
C ILE A 50 -7.17 6.25 19.05
N GLU A 51 -6.24 6.50 19.97
CA GLU A 51 -6.54 7.29 21.19
C GLU A 51 -6.91 8.73 20.85
N GLU A 52 -6.19 9.39 19.95
CA GLU A 52 -6.56 10.74 19.52
C GLU A 52 -7.94 10.78 18.86
N LEU A 53 -8.27 9.80 18.01
CA LEU A 53 -9.62 9.72 17.41
C LEU A 53 -10.71 9.48 18.46
N ASN A 54 -10.38 8.79 19.55
CA ASN A 54 -11.26 8.61 20.71
C ASN A 54 -11.46 9.93 21.46
N GLU A 55 -10.38 10.66 21.74
CA GLU A 55 -10.41 11.99 22.39
C GLU A 55 -11.20 13.02 21.56
N LEU A 56 -11.13 12.93 20.23
CA LEU A 56 -11.91 13.76 19.30
C LEU A 56 -13.39 13.34 19.19
N GLY A 57 -13.82 12.29 19.90
CA GLY A 57 -15.18 11.77 19.88
C GLY A 57 -15.60 11.15 18.54
N MET A 58 -14.62 10.76 17.70
CA MET A 58 -14.87 10.15 16.39
C MET A 58 -14.96 8.63 16.45
N LEU A 59 -14.38 8.03 17.50
CA LEU A 59 -14.33 6.59 17.68
C LEU A 59 -15.63 6.07 18.28
N VAL A 60 -16.17 5.01 17.68
CA VAL A 60 -17.30 4.24 18.23
C VAL A 60 -16.81 2.85 18.58
N GLN A 61 -17.13 2.39 19.79
CA GLN A 61 -16.89 1.02 20.21
C GLN A 61 -18.18 0.21 20.02
N GLU A 62 -18.13 -0.79 19.15
CA GLU A 62 -19.23 -1.72 18.90
C GLU A 62 -19.41 -2.71 20.07
N GLU A 63 -20.57 -3.36 20.16
CA GLU A 63 -20.89 -4.33 21.24
C GLU A 63 -19.85 -5.45 21.38
N GLY A 64 -19.21 -5.85 20.28
CA GLY A 64 -18.14 -6.86 20.26
C GLY A 64 -16.75 -6.35 20.66
N GLY A 65 -16.60 -5.07 20.99
CA GLY A 65 -15.31 -4.45 21.34
C GLY A 65 -14.47 -3.95 20.14
N ALA A 66 -14.99 -4.07 18.91
CA ALA A 66 -14.35 -3.48 17.74
C ALA A 66 -14.44 -1.95 17.82
N LYS A 67 -13.37 -1.27 17.41
CA LYS A 67 -13.29 0.19 17.36
C LYS A 67 -13.36 0.67 15.93
N ILE A 68 -14.37 1.49 15.63
CA ILE A 68 -14.66 1.95 14.27
C ILE A 68 -14.79 3.47 14.20
N VAL A 69 -14.65 4.03 13.00
CA VAL A 69 -14.93 5.44 12.69
C VAL A 69 -15.90 5.50 11.53
N TRP A 70 -17.03 6.18 11.75
CA TRP A 70 -18.00 6.45 10.69
C TRP A 70 -17.57 7.65 9.86
N VAL A 71 -17.56 7.45 8.54
CA VAL A 71 -17.29 8.51 7.57
C VAL A 71 -18.59 8.83 6.83
N GLU A 72 -19.03 10.08 6.96
CA GLU A 72 -20.25 10.55 6.29
C GLU A 72 -20.16 10.33 4.77
N LYS A 73 -21.28 9.94 4.16
CA LYS A 73 -21.45 9.59 2.74
C LYS A 73 -20.96 8.21 2.32
N PHE A 74 -20.38 7.42 3.22
CA PHE A 74 -20.00 6.03 2.94
C PHE A 74 -20.92 5.06 3.68
N GLY A 75 -21.24 3.93 3.03
CA GLY A 75 -22.12 2.89 3.60
C GLY A 75 -21.43 1.97 4.61
N SER A 76 -20.12 2.11 4.80
CA SER A 76 -19.29 1.27 5.67
C SER A 76 -18.37 2.14 6.54
N PRO A 77 -18.08 1.72 7.79
CA PRO A 77 -17.12 2.41 8.64
C PRO A 77 -15.68 1.99 8.35
N LEU A 78 -14.72 2.76 8.85
CA LEU A 78 -13.33 2.33 9.00
C LEU A 78 -13.19 1.49 10.28
N MET A 79 -12.58 0.31 10.21
CA MET A 79 -12.33 -0.58 11.35
C MET A 79 -10.89 -0.45 11.83
N LEU A 80 -10.68 0.35 12.88
CA LEU A 80 -9.35 0.65 13.40
C LEU A 80 -8.82 -0.41 14.37
N GLN A 81 -9.70 -1.10 15.09
CA GLN A 81 -9.32 -2.23 15.93
C GLN A 81 -10.40 -3.31 15.86
N LYS A 82 -9.99 -4.55 15.62
CA LYS A 82 -10.86 -5.73 15.65
C LYS A 82 -11.20 -6.12 17.08
N THR A 83 -12.20 -7.00 17.23
CA THR A 83 -12.64 -7.53 18.53
C THR A 83 -11.53 -8.32 19.26
N ASP A 84 -10.60 -8.93 18.53
CA ASP A 84 -9.42 -9.62 19.06
C ASP A 84 -8.27 -8.67 19.44
N GLY A 85 -8.49 -7.35 19.34
CA GLY A 85 -7.49 -6.32 19.58
C GLY A 85 -6.53 -6.09 18.40
N GLY A 86 -6.66 -6.86 17.32
CA GLY A 86 -5.80 -6.79 16.15
C GLY A 86 -6.03 -5.54 15.29
N PHE A 87 -4.95 -5.08 14.67
CA PHE A 87 -4.93 -3.98 13.72
C PHE A 87 -5.04 -4.49 12.27
N GLY A 88 -5.58 -3.65 11.39
CA GLY A 88 -5.80 -3.94 9.97
C GLY A 88 -5.38 -2.80 9.05
N TYR A 89 -5.74 -2.89 7.77
CA TYR A 89 -5.36 -1.88 6.77
C TYR A 89 -5.83 -0.47 7.12
N ASP A 90 -7.08 -0.32 7.57
CA ASP A 90 -7.65 0.98 7.95
C ASP A 90 -6.82 1.67 9.04
N SER A 91 -6.37 0.90 10.04
CA SER A 91 -5.54 1.43 11.12
C SER A 91 -4.15 1.84 10.65
N THR A 92 -3.52 1.05 9.78
CA THR A 92 -2.21 1.36 9.20
C THR A 92 -2.30 2.59 8.30
N ASP A 93 -3.33 2.68 7.45
CA ASP A 93 -3.51 3.80 6.51
C ASP A 93 -3.86 5.10 7.22
N MET A 94 -4.65 5.07 8.31
CA MET A 94 -4.88 6.24 9.15
C MET A 94 -3.59 6.72 9.82
N ALA A 95 -2.79 5.79 10.36
CA ALA A 95 -1.49 6.13 10.94
C ALA A 95 -0.51 6.68 9.90
N ALA A 96 -0.47 6.09 8.70
CA ALA A 96 0.35 6.57 7.60
C ALA A 96 -0.07 7.95 7.09
N LEU A 97 -1.37 8.22 7.01
CA LEU A 97 -1.89 9.54 6.65
C LEU A 97 -1.43 10.60 7.66
N LYS A 98 -1.64 10.37 8.96
CA LYS A 98 -1.23 11.31 10.01
C LYS A 98 0.28 11.54 9.99
N TYR A 99 1.07 10.47 9.90
CA TYR A 99 2.53 10.54 9.81
C TYR A 99 2.98 11.44 8.65
N ARG A 100 2.46 11.21 7.44
CA ARG A 100 2.83 11.98 6.26
C ARG A 100 2.42 13.46 6.36
N LEU A 101 1.27 13.74 6.94
CA LEU A 101 0.77 15.12 7.08
C LEU A 101 1.45 15.89 8.21
N LYS A 102 1.70 15.27 9.36
CA LYS A 102 2.13 15.96 10.58
C LYS A 102 3.60 15.76 10.96
N GLU A 103 4.17 14.58 10.71
CA GLU A 103 5.60 14.33 10.99
C GLU A 103 6.47 14.70 9.78
N VAL A 104 6.07 14.28 8.58
CA VAL A 104 6.81 14.62 7.35
C VAL A 104 6.45 16.02 6.84
N GLY A 105 5.22 16.49 7.08
CA GLY A 105 4.77 17.82 6.66
C GLY A 105 4.48 17.91 5.16
N CYS A 106 3.98 16.84 4.53
CA CYS A 106 3.72 16.84 3.09
C CYS A 106 2.63 17.84 2.69
N ASP A 107 2.93 18.71 1.72
CA ASP A 107 1.92 19.57 1.08
C ASP A 107 1.00 18.79 0.13
N ARG A 108 1.50 17.69 -0.43
CA ARG A 108 0.75 16.82 -1.35
C ARG A 108 1.08 15.36 -1.11
N ILE A 109 0.05 14.53 -1.01
CA ILE A 109 0.16 13.08 -0.88
C ILE A 109 -0.60 12.45 -2.05
N ILE A 110 0.10 11.65 -2.85
CA ILE A 110 -0.46 10.90 -3.97
C ILE A 110 -0.37 9.41 -3.64
N ILE A 111 -1.51 8.74 -3.58
CA ILE A 111 -1.60 7.30 -3.38
C ILE A 111 -1.92 6.64 -4.72
N ILE A 112 -1.02 5.75 -5.16
CA ILE A 112 -1.16 5.02 -6.43
C ILE A 112 -1.43 3.56 -6.10
N THR A 113 -2.67 3.11 -6.30
CA THR A 113 -3.10 1.72 -6.07
C THR A 113 -4.14 1.28 -7.09
N ASP A 114 -4.61 0.04 -6.99
CA ASP A 114 -5.73 -0.44 -7.82
C ASP A 114 -6.97 0.45 -7.63
N PHE A 115 -7.71 0.68 -8.72
CA PHE A 115 -8.89 1.55 -8.73
C PHE A 115 -9.96 1.14 -7.70
N SER A 116 -10.11 -0.16 -7.39
CA SER A 116 -11.08 -0.66 -6.41
C SER A 116 -10.84 -0.15 -4.98
N GLN A 117 -9.64 0.31 -4.66
CA GLN A 117 -9.32 0.90 -3.36
C GLN A 117 -9.68 2.39 -3.25
N GLY A 118 -10.25 3.00 -4.30
CA GLY A 118 -10.54 4.42 -4.31
C GLY A 118 -11.47 4.88 -3.19
N ASP A 119 -12.52 4.10 -2.89
CA ASP A 119 -13.47 4.48 -1.83
C ASP A 119 -12.85 4.36 -0.43
N HIS A 120 -12.00 3.35 -0.21
CA HIS A 120 -11.20 3.22 1.01
C HIS A 120 -10.36 4.48 1.26
N PHE A 121 -9.58 4.92 0.28
CA PHE A 121 -8.75 6.12 0.46
C PHE A 121 -9.57 7.40 0.61
N LYS A 122 -10.72 7.53 -0.06
CA LYS A 122 -11.63 8.66 0.20
C LYS A 122 -12.15 8.66 1.64
N MET A 123 -12.44 7.49 2.21
CA MET A 123 -12.83 7.36 3.62
C MET A 123 -11.70 7.80 4.54
N ILE A 124 -10.48 7.30 4.33
CA ILE A 124 -9.27 7.68 5.07
C ILE A 124 -9.03 9.19 5.02
N TYR A 125 -9.13 9.80 3.83
CA TYR A 125 -8.94 11.25 3.67
C TYR A 125 -10.02 12.06 4.37
N SER A 126 -11.27 11.63 4.28
CA SER A 126 -12.39 12.29 4.95
C SER A 126 -12.26 12.22 6.47
N ALA A 127 -11.90 11.04 7.00
CA ALA A 127 -11.62 10.85 8.42
C ALA A 127 -10.45 11.74 8.89
N GLY A 128 -9.33 11.77 8.16
CA GLY A 128 -8.19 12.62 8.50
C GLY A 128 -8.49 14.12 8.44
N ARG A 129 -9.35 14.57 7.51
CA ARG A 129 -9.84 15.96 7.48
C ARG A 129 -10.73 16.28 8.67
N LYS A 130 -11.65 15.37 9.04
CA LYS A 130 -12.52 15.52 10.20
C LYS A 130 -11.73 15.54 11.52
N ALA A 131 -10.64 14.78 11.58
CA ALA A 131 -9.71 14.78 12.72
C ALA A 131 -8.80 16.03 12.77
N GLY A 132 -8.91 16.95 11.80
CA GLY A 132 -8.09 18.17 11.76
C GLY A 132 -6.64 17.94 11.35
N TRP A 133 -6.31 16.78 10.77
CA TRP A 133 -4.93 16.47 10.40
C TRP A 133 -4.47 17.11 9.10
N CYS A 134 -5.41 17.44 8.22
CA CYS A 134 -5.12 17.97 6.90
C CYS A 134 -5.47 19.46 6.84
N ASP A 135 -4.45 20.29 6.68
CA ASP A 135 -4.59 21.74 6.56
C ASP A 135 -5.20 22.10 5.19
N ARG A 136 -5.75 23.32 5.05
CA ARG A 136 -6.52 23.71 3.84
C ARG A 136 -5.72 23.63 2.54
N ASP A 137 -4.42 23.90 2.61
CA ASP A 137 -3.54 23.91 1.45
C ASP A 137 -2.97 22.53 1.09
N GLN A 138 -3.12 21.54 2.00
CA GLN A 138 -2.63 20.19 1.79
C GLN A 138 -3.56 19.37 0.88
N LYS A 139 -2.97 18.71 -0.11
CA LYS A 139 -3.67 17.93 -1.15
C LYS A 139 -3.53 16.43 -0.91
N LEU A 140 -4.66 15.73 -0.94
CA LEU A 140 -4.74 14.27 -0.82
C LEU A 140 -5.37 13.73 -2.09
N GLU A 141 -4.65 12.87 -2.80
CA GLU A 141 -5.08 12.34 -4.10
C GLU A 141 -4.92 10.83 -4.15
N HIS A 142 -5.88 10.15 -4.78
CA HIS A 142 -5.77 8.75 -5.15
C HIS A 142 -5.75 8.67 -6.67
N ILE A 143 -4.73 8.02 -7.21
CA ILE A 143 -4.60 7.71 -8.64
C ILE A 143 -4.75 6.19 -8.78
N GLY A 144 -5.95 5.77 -9.15
CA GLY A 144 -6.25 4.37 -9.42
C GLY A 144 -5.70 3.91 -10.76
N PHE A 145 -5.10 2.72 -10.81
CA PHE A 145 -4.84 2.00 -12.07
C PHE A 145 -5.79 0.82 -12.24
N GLY A 146 -6.10 0.47 -13.49
CA GLY A 146 -6.98 -0.65 -13.83
C GLY A 146 -6.27 -2.00 -13.78
N THR A 147 -7.03 -3.09 -13.96
CA THR A 147 -6.44 -4.43 -13.96
C THR A 147 -5.63 -4.71 -15.23
N VAL A 148 -4.52 -5.44 -15.08
CA VAL A 148 -3.76 -5.94 -16.23
C VAL A 148 -4.53 -7.11 -16.86
N GLN A 149 -4.85 -6.98 -18.15
CA GLN A 149 -5.58 -7.99 -18.92
C GLN A 149 -4.64 -8.78 -19.83
N GLY A 150 -4.97 -10.05 -20.07
CA GLY A 150 -4.38 -10.86 -21.13
C GLY A 150 -5.00 -10.56 -22.49
N GLU A 151 -4.46 -11.21 -23.52
CA GLU A 151 -4.98 -11.11 -24.90
C GLU A 151 -6.44 -11.59 -25.02
N ASP A 152 -6.92 -12.40 -24.07
CA ASP A 152 -8.30 -12.89 -23.98
C ASP A 152 -9.26 -11.92 -23.27
N GLY A 153 -8.79 -10.73 -22.89
CA GLY A 153 -9.56 -9.72 -22.14
C GLY A 153 -9.83 -10.09 -20.68
N LYS A 154 -9.33 -11.24 -20.20
CA LYS A 154 -9.44 -11.66 -18.80
C LYS A 154 -8.22 -11.21 -18.01
N ARG A 155 -8.28 -11.32 -16.68
CA ARG A 155 -7.16 -10.96 -15.79
C ARG A 155 -5.89 -11.70 -16.22
N PHE A 156 -4.80 -10.96 -16.39
CA PHE A 156 -3.51 -11.48 -16.84
C PHE A 156 -3.04 -12.62 -15.92
N LYS A 157 -2.90 -13.81 -16.50
CA LYS A 157 -2.41 -15.04 -15.86
C LYS A 157 -1.51 -15.77 -16.85
N THR A 158 -0.59 -16.59 -16.33
CA THR A 158 0.16 -17.51 -17.19
C THR A 158 -0.80 -18.52 -17.86
N ARG A 159 -0.34 -19.17 -18.94
CA ARG A 159 -1.07 -20.26 -19.60
C ARG A 159 -1.37 -21.46 -18.66
N SER A 160 -0.61 -21.63 -17.58
CA SER A 160 -0.84 -22.64 -16.53
C SER A 160 -1.79 -22.19 -15.42
N GLY A 161 -2.18 -20.90 -15.39
CA GLY A 161 -3.01 -20.32 -14.33
C GLY A 161 -2.22 -19.72 -13.16
N ASP A 162 -0.90 -19.89 -13.13
CA ASP A 162 0.02 -19.31 -12.15
C ASP A 162 0.21 -17.80 -12.34
N THR A 163 0.66 -17.13 -11.27
CA THR A 163 1.05 -15.71 -11.30
C THR A 163 2.34 -15.55 -12.10
N VAL A 164 2.33 -14.67 -13.11
CA VAL A 164 3.52 -14.33 -13.90
C VAL A 164 4.50 -13.57 -13.00
N ARG A 165 5.76 -14.02 -12.91
CA ARG A 165 6.79 -13.28 -12.18
C ARG A 165 7.25 -12.09 -13.01
N LEU A 166 7.38 -10.93 -12.37
CA LEU A 166 7.83 -9.71 -13.05
C LEU A 166 9.22 -9.87 -13.69
N VAL A 167 10.13 -10.60 -13.04
CA VAL A 167 11.47 -10.88 -13.58
C VAL A 167 11.39 -11.59 -14.93
N ASP A 168 10.56 -12.63 -15.04
CA ASP A 168 10.37 -13.40 -16.27
C ASP A 168 9.78 -12.52 -17.38
N LEU A 169 8.86 -11.62 -17.04
CA LEU A 169 8.27 -10.66 -17.98
C LEU A 169 9.31 -9.67 -18.52
N LEU A 170 10.18 -9.15 -17.66
CA LEU A 170 11.24 -8.23 -18.05
C LEU A 170 12.32 -8.94 -18.90
N ASP A 171 12.63 -10.20 -18.61
CA ASP A 171 13.56 -11.01 -19.39
C ASP A 171 13.02 -11.27 -20.81
N GLU A 172 11.74 -11.65 -20.90
CA GLU A 172 11.05 -11.85 -22.18
C GLU A 172 11.03 -10.57 -23.03
N ALA A 173 10.75 -9.42 -22.40
CA ALA A 173 10.77 -8.12 -23.10
C ALA A 173 12.15 -7.83 -23.74
N VAL A 174 13.24 -8.09 -23.00
CA VAL A 174 14.61 -7.92 -23.51
C VAL A 174 14.91 -8.90 -24.64
N ASN A 175 14.48 -10.16 -24.52
CA ASN A 175 14.72 -11.18 -25.54
C ASN A 175 14.02 -10.84 -26.86
N ARG A 176 12.73 -10.45 -26.82
CA ARG A 176 11.98 -10.00 -28.00
C ARG A 176 12.61 -8.78 -28.66
N MET A 177 13.06 -7.81 -27.86
CA MET A 177 13.74 -6.63 -28.39
C MET A 177 15.05 -7.00 -29.10
N LYS A 178 15.86 -7.91 -28.52
CA LYS A 178 17.10 -8.39 -29.15
C LYS A 178 16.85 -9.11 -30.47
N GLU A 179 15.81 -9.93 -30.55
CA GLU A 179 15.44 -10.63 -31.78
C GLU A 179 15.03 -9.63 -32.86
N SER A 180 14.12 -8.70 -32.53
CA SER A 180 13.68 -7.66 -33.47
C SER A 180 14.83 -6.78 -33.97
N LEU A 181 15.79 -6.43 -33.10
CA LEU A 181 16.98 -5.67 -33.49
C LEU A 181 17.85 -6.45 -34.48
N ARG A 182 18.08 -7.75 -34.24
CA ARG A 182 18.85 -8.60 -35.15
C ARG A 182 18.19 -8.71 -36.53
N GLU A 183 16.87 -8.80 -36.57
CA GLU A 183 16.12 -8.80 -37.83
C GLU A 183 16.29 -7.49 -38.60
N ARG A 184 16.11 -6.34 -37.94
CA ARG A 184 16.30 -5.02 -38.58
C ARG A 184 17.70 -4.82 -39.15
N ILE A 185 18.72 -5.23 -38.39
CA ILE A 185 20.12 -5.19 -38.85
C ILE A 185 20.32 -6.08 -40.09
N LYS A 186 19.73 -7.28 -40.13
CA LYS A 186 19.78 -8.15 -41.32
C LYS A 186 19.08 -7.53 -42.53
N GLU A 187 18.00 -6.78 -42.30
CA GLU A 187 17.26 -6.05 -43.34
C GLU A 187 17.95 -4.74 -43.78
N GLY A 188 19.09 -4.37 -43.16
CA GLY A 188 19.82 -3.14 -43.47
C GLY A 188 19.11 -1.86 -43.00
N LYS A 189 18.23 -1.97 -41.99
CA LYS A 189 17.52 -0.86 -41.35
C LYS A 189 18.13 -0.46 -40.01
#